data_AF-A0ABD6CSK3-F1
#
_entry.id   AF-A0ABD6CSK3-F1
#
_cell.length_a   1.000
_cell.length_b   1.000
_cell.length_c   1.000
_cell.angle_alpha   90.00
_cell.angle_beta   90.00
_cell.angle_gamma   90.00
#
_symmetry.space_group_name_H-M   'P 1'
#
loop_
_entity.id
_entity.type
_entity.pdbx_description
1 polymer ?
#
loop_
_entity_poly.entity_id
_entity_poly.type
_entity_poly.pdbx_seq_one_letter_code
_entity_poly.pdbx_strand_id
1 'polypeptide(L)' 'MDELDPDHYVNNNSDQLAYVIKHSNDQFVRSLCLAALVEYGNEGDVSEVRKQLEQVEKERS' A
#
# COMPACT_ATOMS: atom_id res chain seq x y z
N MET A 1 -2.05 8.14 -23.32
CA MET A 1 -1.96 7.96 -21.86
C MET A 1 -1.39 6.56 -21.71
N ASP A 2 -0.13 6.46 -21.32
CA ASP A 2 0.57 5.18 -21.26
C ASP A 2 -0.05 4.34 -20.14
N GLU A 3 -0.59 3.19 -20.51
CA GLU A 3 -1.16 2.18 -19.61
C GLU A 3 -0.13 1.64 -18.60
N LEU A 4 1.14 2.03 -18.77
CA LEU A 4 2.31 1.66 -17.97
C LEU A 4 2.78 2.77 -17.00
N ASP A 5 2.05 3.87 -16.88
CA ASP A 5 2.37 4.94 -15.90
C ASP A 5 2.17 4.41 -14.47
N PRO A 6 3.24 4.29 -13.65
CA PRO A 6 3.15 3.77 -12.28
C PRO A 6 2.20 4.56 -11.39
N ASP A 7 2.16 5.89 -11.54
CA ASP A 7 1.26 6.78 -10.83
C ASP A 7 -0.21 6.43 -11.16
N HIS A 8 -0.51 6.25 -12.45
CA HIS A 8 -1.85 5.86 -12.89
C HIS A 8 -2.23 4.46 -12.41
N TYR A 9 -1.30 3.50 -12.45
CA TYR A 9 -1.55 2.14 -11.98
C TYR A 9 -1.83 2.10 -10.48
N VAL A 10 -0.98 2.74 -9.67
CA VAL A 10 -1.10 2.70 -8.21
C VAL A 10 -2.37 3.40 -7.75
N ASN A 11 -2.69 4.57 -8.31
CA ASN A 11 -3.90 5.31 -7.96
C ASN A 11 -5.18 4.55 -8.33
N ASN A 12 -5.22 3.85 -9.46
CA ASN A 12 -6.40 3.08 -9.86
C ASN A 12 -6.55 1.75 -9.13
N ASN A 13 -5.50 1.28 -8.44
CA ASN A 13 -5.48 -0.01 -7.77
C ASN A 13 -5.19 0.10 -6.26
N SER A 14 -5.30 1.30 -5.66
CA SER A 14 -4.92 1.54 -4.27
C SER A 14 -5.64 0.62 -3.28
N ASP A 15 -6.95 0.42 -3.45
CA ASP A 15 -7.76 -0.51 -2.65
C ASP A 15 -7.27 -1.96 -2.75
N GLN A 16 -6.89 -2.41 -3.95
CA GLN A 16 -6.39 -3.76 -4.17
C GLN A 16 -4.99 -3.94 -3.57
N LEU A 17 -4.11 -2.94 -3.72
CA LEU A 17 -2.79 -2.93 -3.10
C LEU A 17 -2.91 -2.97 -1.57
N ALA A 18 -3.81 -2.18 -0.99
CA ALA A 18 -4.12 -2.20 0.44
C ALA A 18 -4.68 -3.57 0.89
N TYR A 19 -5.54 -4.19 0.08
CA TYR A 19 -6.04 -5.54 0.35
C TYR A 19 -4.92 -6.59 0.38
N VAL A 20 -3.99 -6.53 -0.58
CA VAL A 20 -2.83 -7.43 -0.65
C VAL A 20 -1.92 -7.24 0.57
N ILE A 21 -1.67 -6.00 0.99
CA ILE A 21 -0.87 -5.71 2.19
C ILE A 21 -1.48 -6.34 3.44
N LYS A 22 -2.81 -6.36 3.55
CA LYS A 22 -3.55 -6.88 4.71
C LYS A 22 -3.67 -8.42 4.72
N HIS A 23 -3.86 -9.05 3.55
CA HIS A 23 -4.29 -10.45 3.48
C HIS A 23 -3.28 -11.40 2.81
N SER A 24 -2.24 -10.88 2.15
CA SER A 24 -1.19 -11.74 1.61
C SER A 24 -0.36 -12.36 2.73
N ASN A 25 0.06 -13.61 2.54
CA ASN A 25 1.00 -14.29 3.45
C ASN A 25 2.46 -14.14 2.99
N ASP A 26 2.70 -13.53 1.83
CA ASP A 26 4.03 -13.32 1.29
C ASP A 26 4.59 -11.95 1.70
N GLN A 27 5.69 -11.95 2.44
CA GLN A 27 6.33 -10.73 2.94
C GLN A 27 6.85 -9.84 1.81
N PHE A 28 7.44 -10.43 0.77
CA PHE A 28 7.98 -9.67 -0.35
C PHE A 28 6.87 -8.94 -1.10
N VAL A 29 5.77 -9.63 -1.40
CA VAL A 29 4.61 -9.04 -2.09
C VAL A 29 4.01 -7.89 -1.27
N ARG A 30 3.86 -8.07 0.04
CA ARG A 30 3.37 -7.01 0.93
C ARG A 30 4.29 -5.79 0.94
N SER A 31 5.60 -6.01 1.05
CA SER A 31 6.59 -4.93 1.02
C SER A 31 6.62 -4.20 -0.32
N LEU A 32 6.46 -4.92 -1.43
CA LEU A 32 6.40 -4.32 -2.76
C LEU A 32 5.16 -3.42 -2.93
N CYS A 33 3.98 -3.91 -2.56
CA CYS A 33 2.75 -3.12 -2.62
C CYS A 33 2.82 -1.88 -1.72
N LEU A 34 3.43 -2.02 -0.54
CA LEU A 34 3.66 -0.91 0.38
C LEU A 34 4.58 0.15 -0.23
N ALA A 35 5.70 -0.26 -0.81
CA ALA A 35 6.63 0.65 -1.48
C ALA A 35 5.97 1.38 -2.65
N ALA A 36 5.15 0.68 -3.44
CA ALA A 36 4.41 1.28 -4.56
C ALA A 36 3.42 2.36 -4.09
N LEU A 37 2.67 2.11 -3.00
CA LEU A 37 1.76 3.12 -2.43
C LEU A 37 2.49 4.32 -1.83
N VAL A 38 3.70 4.13 -1.28
CA VAL A 38 4.50 5.22 -0.72
C VAL A 38 5.11 6.09 -1.82
N GLU A 39 5.58 5.48 -2.90
CA GLU A 39 6.27 6.17 -3.99
C GLU A 39 5.31 6.83 -4.98
N TYR A 40 4.18 6.19 -5.28
CA TYR A 40 3.27 6.58 -6.38
C TYR A 40 1.81 6.79 -5.93
N GLY A 41 1.49 6.47 -4.68
CA GLY A 41 0.14 6.66 -4.14
C GLY A 41 -0.13 8.09 -3.70
N ASN A 42 -1.40 8.44 -3.57
CA ASN A 42 -1.80 9.78 -3.12
C ASN A 42 -1.62 9.95 -1.59
N GLU A 43 -1.62 11.18 -1.09
CA GLU A 43 -1.47 11.47 0.35
C GLU A 43 -2.46 10.69 1.25
N GLY A 44 -3.66 10.41 0.73
CA GLY A 44 -4.67 9.58 1.40
C GLY A 44 -4.18 8.16 1.68
N ASP A 45 -3.56 7.51 0.69
CA ASP A 45 -3.10 6.12 0.77
C ASP A 45 -1.95 5.98 1.77
N VAL A 46 -1.02 6.94 1.77
CA VAL A 46 0.10 7.01 2.73
C VAL A 46 -0.43 7.17 4.17
N SER A 47 -1.49 7.95 4.36
CA SER A 47 -2.09 8.16 5.68
C SER A 47 -2.76 6.90 6.24
N GLU A 48 -3.40 6.10 5.38
CA GLU A 48 -3.99 4.82 5.78
C GLU A 48 -2.93 3.78 6.13
N VAL A 49 -1.85 3.73 5.34
CA VAL A 49 -0.68 2.89 5.63
C VAL A 49 -0.10 3.23 7.01
N ARG A 50 0.07 4.52 7.32
CA ARG A 50 0.58 4.95 8.65
C ARG A 50 -0.34 4.51 9.78
N LYS A 51 -1.66 4.70 9.64
CA LYS A 51 -2.63 4.24 10.66
C LYS A 51 -2.55 2.73 10.89
N GLN A 52 -2.34 1.95 9.84
CA GLN A 52 -2.21 0.49 9.95
C GLN A 52 -0.90 0.10 10.65
N LEU A 53 0.21 0.79 10.38
CA LEU A 53 1.47 0.61 11.12
C LEU A 53 1.29 0.90 12.62
N GLU A 54 0.66 2.03 12.95
CA GLU A 54 0.38 2.40 14.34
C GLU A 54 -0.48 1.35 15.05
N GLN A 55 -1.44 0.74 14.36
CA GLN A 55 -2.29 -0.31 14.91
C GLN A 55 -1.49 -1.58 15.20
N VAL A 56 -0.62 -2.01 14.29
CA VAL A 56 0.24 -3.19 14.46
C VAL A 56 1.26 -3.00 15.60
N GLU A 57 1.81 -1.80 15.75
CA GLU A 57 2.71 -1.47 16.87
C GLU A 57 2.00 -1.53 18.23
N LYS A 58 0.74 -1.07 18.29
CA LYS A 58 -0.09 -1.16 19.50
C LYS A 58 -0.44 -2.59 19.88
N GLU A 59 -0.72 -3.46 18.90
CA GLU A 59 -1.04 -4.88 19.14
C GLU A 59 0.16 -5.72 19.58
N ARG A 60 1.39 -5.22 19.40
CA ARG A 60 2.64 -5.86 19.86
C ARG A 60 3.09 -5.41 21.26
N SER A 61 2.44 -4.42 21.87
CA SER A 61 2.75 -3.90 23.23
C SER A 61 1.80 -4.47 24.27
#